data_AF-A0A920UZ75-F1
#
_entry.id   AF-A0A920UZ75-F1
#
_cell.length_a   1.000
_cell.length_b   1.000
_cell.length_c   1.000
_cell.angle_alpha   90.00
_cell.angle_beta   90.00
_cell.angle_gamma   90.00
#
_symmetry.space_group_name_H-M   'P 1'
#
loop_
_entity.id
_entity.type
_entity.pdbx_description
1 polymer ?
#
loop_
_entity_poly.entity_id
_entity_poly.type
_entity_poly.pdbx_seq_one_letter_code
_entity_poly.pdbx_strand_id
1 'polypeptide(L)' 'MWDSSVAGHVDAGETYDQCCLREIAEEVGLVIEKVPMRLFKLSATPITDMEFSWIYGLDTVTPLVPDYTEMERGMVFS' A
#
# COMPACT_ATOMS: atom_id res chain seq x y z
N MET A 1 -8.80 5.52 13.00
CA MET A 1 -7.32 5.47 13.02
C MET A 1 -6.86 5.84 11.62
N TRP A 2 -5.79 6.60 11.43
CA TRP A 2 -5.25 6.86 10.08
C TRP A 2 -4.07 5.92 9.87
N ASP A 3 -3.99 5.30 8.70
CA ASP A 3 -2.89 4.43 8.30
C ASP A 3 -2.09 5.07 7.15
N SER A 4 -1.13 4.34 6.59
CA SER A 4 -0.39 4.66 5.39
C SER A 4 -1.31 4.90 4.17
N SER A 5 -0.74 5.41 3.08
CA SER A 5 -1.50 5.74 1.88
C SER A 5 -2.23 4.56 1.25
N VAL A 6 -1.59 3.38 1.23
CA VAL A 6 -2.12 2.12 0.71
C VAL A 6 -1.46 0.96 1.48
N ALA A 7 -2.23 -0.02 1.96
CA ALA A 7 -1.68 -1.19 2.65
C ALA A 7 -2.54 -2.45 2.52
N GLY A 8 -1.91 -3.61 2.33
CA GLY A 8 -2.61 -4.88 2.43
C GLY A 8 -1.69 -6.08 2.51
N HIS A 9 -2.30 -7.26 2.64
CA HIS A 9 -1.59 -8.50 2.94
C HIS A 9 -1.15 -9.22 1.67
N VAL A 10 0.04 -9.83 1.74
CA VAL A 10 0.53 -10.68 0.67
C VAL A 10 -0.18 -12.03 0.72
N ASP A 11 -0.86 -12.37 -0.37
CA ASP A 11 -1.57 -13.64 -0.50
C ASP A 11 -0.62 -14.84 -0.65
N ALA A 12 -1.14 -16.04 -0.38
CA ALA A 12 -0.37 -17.27 -0.54
C ALA A 12 0.08 -17.47 -2.00
N GLY A 13 1.40 -17.46 -2.22
CA GLY A 13 2.00 -17.56 -3.56
C GLY A 13 2.18 -16.23 -4.27
N GLU A 14 1.76 -15.12 -3.64
CA GLU A 14 1.99 -13.76 -4.10
C GLU A 14 3.36 -13.25 -3.61
N THR A 15 4.00 -12.41 -4.41
CA THR A 15 5.19 -11.65 -3.98
C THR A 15 4.77 -10.29 -3.45
N TYR A 16 5.57 -9.69 -2.56
CA TYR A 16 5.30 -8.33 -2.06
C TYR A 16 5.13 -7.28 -3.17
N ASP A 17 5.81 -7.45 -4.29
CA ASP A 17 5.69 -6.52 -5.42
C ASP A 17 4.35 -6.70 -6.16
N GLN A 18 3.86 -7.93 -6.29
CA GLN A 18 2.54 -8.20 -6.86
C GLN A 18 1.43 -7.66 -5.95
N CYS A 19 1.54 -7.93 -4.66
CA CYS A 19 0.65 -7.37 -3.63
C CYS A 19 0.63 -5.84 -3.71
N CYS A 20 1.80 -5.18 -3.70
CA CYS A 20 1.89 -3.73 -3.78
C CYS A 20 1.18 -3.16 -5.02
N LEU A 21 1.34 -3.78 -6.20
CA LEU A 21 0.66 -3.34 -7.42
C LEU A 21 -0.86 -3.55 -7.35
N ARG A 22 -1.31 -4.67 -6.77
CA ARG A 22 -2.72 -5.01 -6.60
C ARG A 22 -3.41 -4.06 -5.63
N GLU A 23 -2.86 -3.88 -4.42
CA GLU A 23 -3.42 -3.02 -3.37
C GLU A 23 -3.52 -1.56 -3.83
N ILE A 24 -2.53 -1.03 -4.56
CA ILE A 24 -2.61 0.33 -5.11
C ILE A 24 -3.79 0.47 -6.10
N ALA A 25 -4.07 -0.58 -6.87
CA ALA A 25 -5.19 -0.57 -7.81
C ALA A 25 -6.54 -0.74 -7.09
N GLU A 26 -6.61 -1.60 -6.08
CA GLU A 26 -7.82 -1.88 -5.30
C GLU A 26 -8.21 -0.68 -4.43
N GLU A 27 -7.27 -0.15 -3.64
CA GLU A 27 -7.59 0.87 -2.63
C GLU A 27 -7.70 2.28 -3.20
N VAL A 28 -6.87 2.63 -4.19
CA VAL A 28 -6.78 4.02 -4.71
C VAL A 28 -6.95 4.13 -6.23
N GLY A 29 -7.36 3.05 -6.90
CA GLY A 29 -7.71 3.05 -8.32
C GLY A 29 -6.55 3.36 -9.27
N LEU A 30 -5.31 3.31 -8.78
CA LEU A 30 -4.13 3.70 -9.55
C LEU A 30 -3.46 2.47 -10.15
N VAL A 31 -3.64 2.25 -11.46
CA VAL A 31 -2.97 1.15 -12.16
C VAL A 31 -1.60 1.60 -12.69
N ILE A 32 -0.55 0.94 -12.21
CA ILE A 32 0.85 1.19 -12.64
C ILE A 32 1.51 -0.10 -13.12
N GLU A 33 2.37 0.02 -14.14
CA GLU A 33 3.07 -1.14 -14.73
C GLU A 33 4.38 -1.47 -14.00
N LYS A 34 4.93 -0.52 -13.24
CA LYS A 34 6.21 -0.65 -12.57
C LYS A 34 6.01 -0.68 -11.07
N VAL A 35 6.67 -1.64 -10.43
CA VAL A 35 6.73 -1.75 -8.98
C VAL A 35 7.34 -0.47 -8.41
N PRO A 36 6.70 0.18 -7.42
CA PRO A 36 7.27 1.31 -6.71
C PRO A 36 8.63 1.00 -6.07
N MET A 37 9.37 2.04 -5.69
CA MET A 37 10.68 1.87 -5.07
C MET A 37 10.54 1.25 -3.67
N ARG A 38 11.19 0.12 -3.42
CA ARG A 38 11.33 -0.42 -2.06
C ARG A 38 12.23 0.48 -1.23
N LEU A 39 11.71 1.05 -0.16
CA LEU A 39 12.45 1.95 0.72
C LEU A 39 13.17 1.15 1.82
N PHE A 40 12.42 0.34 2.58
CA PHE A 40 12.96 -0.53 3.63
C PHE A 40 11.93 -1.59 4.04
N LYS A 41 12.38 -2.61 4.78
CA LYS A 41 11.55 -3.67 5.33
C LYS A 41 11.47 -3.54 6.85
N LEU A 42 10.27 -3.61 7.39
CA LEU A 42 10.02 -3.71 8.82
C LEU A 42 9.96 -5.18 9.25
N SER A 43 10.53 -5.47 10.41
CA SER A 43 10.45 -6.79 11.04
C SER A 43 9.16 -6.92 11.84
N ALA A 44 8.66 -8.14 11.97
CA ALA A 44 7.57 -8.47 12.89
C ALA A 44 7.96 -8.15 14.33
N THR A 45 7.28 -7.16 14.92
CA THR A 45 7.41 -6.77 16.33
C THR A 45 6.03 -6.46 16.89
N PRO A 46 5.84 -6.37 18.21
CA PRO A 46 4.55 -5.97 18.78
C PRO A 46 4.07 -4.58 18.34
N ILE A 47 4.96 -3.70 17.84
CA ILE A 47 4.58 -2.37 17.33
C ILE A 47 4.02 -2.47 15.91
N THR A 48 4.40 -3.49 15.15
CA THR A 48 3.88 -3.76 13.80
C THR A 48 2.81 -4.84 13.84
N ASP A 49 2.14 -5.05 14.97
CA ASP A 49 1.16 -6.12 15.19
C ASP A 49 1.69 -7.52 14.79
N MET A 50 3.00 -7.72 14.94
CA MET A 50 3.73 -8.94 14.54
C MET A 50 3.74 -9.21 13.03
N GLU A 51 3.60 -8.17 12.20
CA GLU A 51 3.64 -8.26 10.74
C GLU A 51 5.02 -7.89 10.16
N PHE A 52 5.40 -8.57 9.08
CA PHE A 52 6.53 -8.21 8.24
C PHE A 52 6.07 -7.38 7.05
N SER A 53 6.43 -6.11 7.02
CA SER A 53 5.93 -5.17 6.01
C SER A 53 7.06 -4.61 5.16
N TRP A 54 6.89 -4.60 3.84
CA TRP A 54 7.73 -3.82 2.94
C TRP A 54 7.13 -2.43 2.77
N ILE A 55 7.98 -1.41 2.90
CA ILE A 55 7.57 -0.02 2.68
C ILE A 55 8.04 0.41 1.30
N TYR A 56 7.09 0.95 0.53
CA TYR A 56 7.27 1.39 -0.84
C TYR A 56 7.07 2.91 -0.95
N GLY A 57 7.80 3.55 -1.86
CA GLY A 57 7.65 4.96 -2.21
C GLY A 57 7.20 5.13 -3.65
N LEU A 58 6.13 5.90 -3.85
CA LEU A 58 5.57 6.23 -5.16
C LEU A 58 5.19 7.72 -5.21
N ASP A 59 5.81 8.44 -6.13
CA ASP A 59 5.38 9.79 -6.51
C ASP A 59 4.49 9.70 -7.75
N THR A 60 3.33 10.35 -7.71
CA THR A 60 2.41 10.39 -8.84
C THR A 60 1.67 11.72 -8.92
N VAL A 61 1.39 12.16 -10.14
CA VAL A 61 0.50 13.30 -10.44
C VAL A 61 -0.87 12.83 -10.90
N THR A 62 -1.05 11.52 -11.08
CA THR A 62 -2.32 10.93 -11.48
C THR A 62 -3.30 11.05 -10.32
N PRO A 63 -4.52 11.57 -10.57
CA PRO A 63 -5.56 11.61 -9.55
C PRO A 63 -5.88 10.22 -9.02
N LEU A 64 -5.98 10.10 -7.69
CA LEU A 64 -6.38 8.87 -7.01
C LEU A 64 -7.90 8.78 -6.96
N VAL A 65 -8.41 7.55 -7.02
CA VAL A 65 -9.84 7.24 -6.87
C VAL A 65 -9.97 6.25 -5.70
N PRO A 66 -10.14 6.74 -4.46
CA PRO A 66 -10.23 5.86 -3.30
C PRO A 66 -11.46 4.94 -3.36
N ASP A 67 -11.26 3.66 -3.05
CA ASP A 67 -12.34 2.71 -2.81
C ASP A 67 -12.76 2.75 -1.33
N TYR A 68 -13.91 3.35 -1.07
CA TYR A 68 -14.44 3.49 0.29
C TYR A 68 -15.07 2.21 0.85
N THR A 69 -15.04 1.10 0.12
CA THR A 69 -15.39 -0.21 0.67
C THR A 69 -14.27 -0.79 1.54
N GLU A 70 -13.02 -0.40 1.28
CA GLU A 70 -11.84 -0.83 2.03
C GLU A 70 -11.34 0.20 3.04
N MET A 71 -11.63 1.50 2.81
CA MET A 71 -11.25 2.58 3.73
C MET A 71 -12.39 3.54 4.07
N GLU A 72 -12.36 4.09 5.29
CA GLU A 72 -13.38 5.04 5.75
C GLU A 72 -13.22 6.43 5.10
N ARG A 73 -11.98 6.89 4.87
CA ARG A 73 -11.68 8.23 4.33
C ARG A 73 -10.25 8.37 3.80
N GLY A 74 -10.05 9.15 2.72
CA GLY A 74 -8.73 9.60 2.24
C GLY A 74 -8.54 11.12 2.33
N MET A 75 -7.32 11.58 2.62
CA MET A 75 -6.92 13.00 2.65
C MET A 75 -5.49 13.18 2.12
N VAL A 76 -5.24 14.27 1.40
CA VAL A 76 -3.88 14.68 0.98
C VAL A 76 -3.41 15.81 1.88
N PHE A 77 -2.21 15.65 2.45
CA PHE A 77 -1.58 16.66 3.29
C PHE A 77 -0.39 17.27 2.54
N SER A 78 -0.21 18.59 2.67
CA SER A 78 0.89 19.37 2.09
C SER A 78 1.85 19.87 3.16
#